data_AF-A0A1V1TD27-F1
#
_entry.id   AF-A0A1V1TD27-F1
#
_cell.length_a   1.000
_cell.length_b   1.000
_cell.length_c   1.000
_cell.angle_alpha   90.00
_cell.angle_beta   90.00
_cell.angle_gamma   90.00
#
_symmetry.space_group_name_H-M   'P 1'
#
loop_
_entity.id
_entity.type
_entity.pdbx_description
1 polymer ?
#
loop_
_entity_poly.entity_id
_entity_poly.type
_entity_poly.pdbx_seq_one_letter_code
_entity_poly.pdbx_strand_id
1 'polypeptide(L)'
;MTEVVFFSILIKILPLISETVAFTGSINQQWAVASFSSRSMPPSARQAACYHWLVTYRDIIRITVPTHLTTIGSSLLNMRDSKISILWWLALVALVAAHSYPVSLGLSWLNLTEADWKKKTPEQAKRFIQDFVDINGRRLLVPDLLAWGTALLAVTLNLTAWVSQGGG
;
A
#
# COMPACT_ATOMS: atom_id res chain seq x y z
N MET A 1 -2.70 -34.65 -5.45
CA MET A 1 -4.00 -34.06 -5.04
C MET A 1 -3.80 -32.90 -4.08
N THR A 2 -2.96 -33.06 -3.05
CA THR A 2 -2.58 -32.02 -2.06
C THR A 2 -1.97 -30.75 -2.64
N GLU A 3 -1.07 -30.85 -3.62
CA GLU A 3 -0.44 -29.66 -4.23
C GLU A 3 -1.44 -28.78 -4.99
N VAL A 4 -2.36 -29.38 -5.75
CA VAL A 4 -3.39 -28.66 -6.51
C VAL A 4 -4.35 -27.92 -5.58
N VAL A 5 -4.73 -28.55 -4.45
CA VAL A 5 -5.55 -27.92 -3.41
C VAL A 5 -4.80 -26.76 -2.77
N PHE A 6 -3.51 -26.94 -2.46
CA PHE A 6 -2.66 -25.90 -1.89
C PHE A 6 -2.57 -24.66 -2.82
N PHE A 7 -2.26 -24.86 -4.10
CA PHE A 7 -2.21 -23.75 -5.08
C PHE A 7 -3.57 -23.04 -5.23
N SER A 8 -4.66 -23.80 -5.23
CA SER A 8 -6.02 -23.25 -5.31
C SER A 8 -6.38 -22.38 -4.10
N ILE A 9 -5.97 -22.78 -2.89
CA ILE A 9 -6.15 -21.99 -1.68
C ILE A 9 -5.24 -20.77 -1.70
N LEU A 10 -3.98 -20.94 -2.10
CA LEU A 10 -3.01 -19.84 -2.17
C LEU A 10 -3.52 -18.70 -3.05
N ILE A 11 -4.03 -19.01 -4.25
CA ILE A 11 -4.61 -18.00 -5.14
C ILE A 11 -5.79 -17.26 -4.49
N LYS A 12 -6.62 -17.95 -3.70
CA LYS A 12 -7.77 -17.34 -3.01
C LYS A 12 -7.36 -16.37 -1.90
N ILE A 13 -6.23 -16.61 -1.23
CA ILE A 13 -5.77 -15.79 -0.10
C ILE A 13 -4.72 -14.73 -0.48
N LEU A 14 -4.06 -14.87 -1.63
CA LEU A 14 -3.01 -13.96 -2.10
C LEU A 14 -3.39 -12.47 -2.10
N PRO A 15 -4.62 -12.07 -2.49
CA PRO A 15 -5.04 -10.66 -2.39
C PRO A 15 -4.96 -10.13 -0.95
N LEU A 16 -5.40 -10.91 0.03
CA LEU A 16 -5.39 -10.51 1.44
C LEU A 16 -3.96 -10.43 2.00
N ILE A 17 -3.10 -11.39 1.67
CA ILE A 17 -1.70 -11.36 2.11
C ILE A 17 -1.01 -10.11 1.57
N SER A 18 -1.15 -9.87 0.26
CA SER A 18 -0.52 -8.75 -0.43
C SER A 18 -1.01 -7.41 0.12
N GLU A 19 -2.33 -7.23 0.27
CA GLU A 19 -2.89 -5.99 0.83
C GLU A 19 -2.56 -5.79 2.32
N THR A 20 -2.43 -6.86 3.10
CA THR A 20 -2.01 -6.73 4.51
C THR A 20 -0.58 -6.20 4.61
N VAL A 21 0.32 -6.67 3.75
CA VAL A 21 1.69 -6.17 3.66
C VAL A 21 1.69 -4.71 3.22
N ALA A 22 0.92 -4.36 2.17
CA ALA A 22 0.81 -3.00 1.68
C ALA A 22 0.27 -2.05 2.77
N PHE A 23 -0.83 -2.41 3.42
CA PHE A 23 -1.47 -1.62 4.47
C PHE A 23 -0.57 -1.41 5.69
N THR A 24 0.10 -2.46 6.15
CA THR A 24 1.07 -2.36 7.26
C THR A 24 2.25 -1.46 6.87
N GLY A 25 2.73 -1.57 5.63
CA GLY A 25 3.72 -0.66 5.06
C GLY A 25 3.27 0.80 5.13
N SER A 26 2.03 1.08 4.76
CA SER A 26 1.43 2.42 4.83
C SER A 26 1.33 2.96 6.25
N ILE A 27 0.92 2.14 7.23
CA ILE A 27 0.86 2.53 8.65
C ILE A 27 2.26 2.94 9.13
N ASN A 28 3.26 2.08 8.91
CA ASN A 28 4.63 2.32 9.33
C ASN A 28 5.21 3.58 8.68
N GLN A 29 4.90 3.82 7.40
CA GLN A 29 5.27 5.05 6.70
C GLN A 29 4.65 6.28 7.36
N GLN A 30 3.34 6.25 7.67
CA GLN A 30 2.67 7.37 8.29
C GLN A 30 3.30 7.72 9.66
N TRP A 31 3.58 6.73 10.50
CA TRP A 31 4.22 6.94 11.79
C TRP A 31 5.67 7.45 11.66
N ALA A 32 6.45 6.87 10.75
CA ALA A 32 7.83 7.31 10.50
C ALA A 32 7.87 8.77 10.07
N VAL A 33 6.96 9.19 9.19
CA VAL A 33 6.94 10.57 8.67
C VAL A 33 6.38 11.54 9.71
N ALA A 34 5.34 11.15 10.45
CA ALA A 34 4.82 11.96 11.55
C ALA A 34 5.90 12.27 12.60
N SER A 35 6.86 11.36 12.79
CA SER A 35 7.99 11.58 13.70
C SER A 35 8.87 12.77 13.32
N PHE A 36 8.96 13.12 12.03
CA PHE A 36 9.69 14.31 11.57
C PHE A 36 9.01 15.62 11.97
N SER A 37 7.73 15.58 12.33
CA SER A 37 7.01 16.73 12.86
C SER A 37 7.17 16.87 14.38
N SER A 38 7.88 15.95 15.05
CA SER A 38 8.08 16.02 16.49
C SER A 38 8.92 17.23 16.89
N ARG A 39 8.46 17.96 17.90
CA ARG A 39 9.18 19.09 18.50
C ARG A 39 10.37 18.63 19.37
N SER A 40 10.42 17.36 19.76
CA SER A 40 11.52 16.81 20.57
C SER A 40 12.82 16.61 19.79
N MET A 41 12.79 16.61 18.46
CA MET A 41 13.98 16.45 17.62
C MET A 41 14.53 17.83 17.20
N PRO A 42 15.85 18.09 17.31
CA PRO A 42 16.47 19.32 16.84
C PRO A 42 16.21 19.58 15.34
N PRO A 43 16.06 20.84 14.90
CA PRO A 43 15.76 21.16 13.50
C PRO A 43 16.74 20.57 12.47
N SER A 44 18.05 20.61 12.75
CA SER A 44 19.08 20.06 11.88
C SER A 44 19.01 18.53 11.75
N ALA A 45 18.71 17.84 12.85
CA ALA A 45 18.53 16.39 12.87
C ALA A 45 17.27 15.97 12.08
N ARG A 46 16.17 16.72 12.19
CA ARG A 46 14.96 16.50 11.38
C ARG A 46 15.24 16.59 9.88
N GLN A 47 16.00 17.60 9.47
CA GLN A 47 16.32 17.82 8.06
C GLN A 47 17.20 16.71 7.48
N ALA A 48 18.21 16.24 8.23
CA ALA A 48 19.07 15.14 7.82
C ALA A 48 18.30 13.80 7.78
N ALA A 49 17.53 13.49 8.83
CA ALA A 49 16.76 12.25 8.92
C ALA A 49 15.67 12.15 7.84
N CYS A 50 15.02 13.27 7.51
CA CYS A 50 14.02 13.33 6.46
C CYS A 50 14.61 13.03 5.07
N TYR A 51 15.80 13.57 4.76
CA TYR A 51 16.48 13.26 3.50
C TYR A 51 16.84 11.78 3.39
N HIS A 52 17.44 11.19 4.42
CA HIS A 52 17.76 9.76 4.44
C HIS A 52 16.51 8.88 4.30
N TRP A 53 15.42 9.26 4.96
CA TRP A 53 14.15 8.57 4.85
C TRP A 53 13.58 8.64 3.42
N LEU A 54 13.63 9.81 2.76
CA LEU A 54 13.19 9.98 1.36
C LEU A 54 13.97 9.07 0.40
N VAL A 55 15.28 8.93 0.61
CA VAL A 55 16.14 8.02 -0.18
C VAL A 55 15.71 6.57 0.02
N THR A 56 15.54 6.12 1.26
CA THR A 56 15.11 4.74 1.57
C THR A 56 13.68 4.45 1.13
N TYR A 57 12.80 5.46 1.13
CA TYR A 57 11.41 5.34 0.68
C TYR A 57 11.34 4.93 -0.81
N ARG A 58 12.32 5.32 -1.63
CA ARG A 58 12.43 4.86 -3.02
C ARG A 58 12.51 3.35 -3.13
N ASP A 59 13.27 2.71 -2.24
CA ASP A 59 13.41 1.26 -2.24
C ASP A 59 12.15 0.56 -1.74
N ILE A 60 11.40 1.19 -0.84
CA ILE A 60 10.10 0.68 -0.40
C ILE A 60 9.10 0.67 -1.56
N ILE A 61 9.05 1.74 -2.37
CA ILE A 61 8.15 1.79 -3.55
C ILE A 61 8.44 0.67 -4.55
N ARG A 62 9.72 0.27 -4.72
CA ARG A 62 10.11 -0.86 -5.57
C ARG A 62 9.53 -2.20 -5.09
N ILE A 63 9.17 -2.31 -3.81
CA ILE A 63 8.53 -3.49 -3.22
C ILE A 63 7.00 -3.35 -3.24
N THR A 64 6.49 -2.15 -2.92
CA THR A 64 5.05 -1.89 -2.85
C THR A 64 4.35 -2.01 -4.21
N VAL A 65 4.99 -1.61 -5.31
CA VAL A 65 4.41 -1.73 -6.67
C VAL A 65 4.13 -3.19 -7.07
N PRO A 66 5.11 -4.12 -6.97
CA PRO A 66 4.85 -5.55 -7.15
C PRO A 66 3.74 -6.11 -6.26
N THR A 67 3.62 -5.65 -5.01
CA THR A 67 2.55 -6.07 -4.10
C THR A 67 1.17 -5.71 -4.65
N HIS A 68 0.97 -4.46 -5.09
CA HIS A 68 -0.29 -4.04 -5.70
C HIS A 68 -0.59 -4.77 -7.02
N LEU A 69 0.42 -4.98 -7.86
CA LEU A 69 0.26 -5.78 -9.09
C LEU A 69 -0.12 -7.23 -8.78
N THR A 70 0.45 -7.81 -7.71
CA THR A 70 0.10 -9.14 -7.24
C THR A 70 -1.34 -9.19 -6.74
N THR A 71 -1.78 -8.19 -5.96
CA THR A 71 -3.19 -8.09 -5.55
C THR A 71 -4.12 -8.00 -6.76
N ILE A 72 -3.83 -7.13 -7.73
CA ILE A 72 -4.64 -6.98 -8.94
C ILE A 72 -4.70 -8.31 -9.71
N GLY A 73 -3.54 -8.90 -10.02
CA GLY A 73 -3.46 -10.15 -10.77
C GLY A 73 -4.20 -11.30 -10.08
N SER A 74 -3.98 -11.48 -8.77
CA SER A 74 -4.68 -12.52 -8.00
C SER A 74 -6.18 -12.24 -7.84
N SER A 75 -6.60 -10.98 -7.76
CA SER A 75 -8.03 -10.61 -7.75
C SER A 75 -8.71 -10.94 -9.08
N LEU A 76 -8.04 -10.64 -10.21
CA LEU A 76 -8.53 -10.99 -11.55
C LEU A 76 -8.64 -12.50 -11.73
N LEU A 77 -7.67 -13.29 -11.23
CA LEU A 77 -7.76 -14.75 -11.23
C LEU A 77 -8.96 -15.23 -10.38
N ASN A 78 -9.16 -14.64 -9.21
CA ASN A 78 -10.31 -14.97 -8.37
C ASN A 78 -11.64 -14.64 -9.06
N MET A 79 -11.75 -13.62 -9.91
CA MET A 79 -13.01 -13.35 -10.64
C MET A 79 -13.50 -14.55 -11.47
N ARG A 80 -12.57 -15.34 -12.02
CA ARG A 80 -12.89 -16.51 -12.84
C ARG A 80 -13.36 -17.69 -12.00
N ASP A 81 -12.69 -17.93 -10.87
CA ASP A 81 -12.78 -19.18 -10.12
C ASP A 81 -13.49 -19.03 -8.75
N SER A 82 -13.84 -17.82 -8.36
CA SER A 82 -14.52 -17.48 -7.12
C SER A 82 -15.97 -17.96 -7.10
N LYS A 83 -16.43 -18.34 -5.90
CA LYS A 83 -17.83 -18.68 -5.65
C LYS A 83 -18.69 -17.49 -5.20
N ILE A 84 -18.08 -16.32 -4.97
CA ILE A 84 -18.74 -15.07 -4.62
C ILE A 84 -18.81 -14.10 -5.81
N SER A 85 -19.62 -13.05 -5.66
CA SER A 85 -19.82 -12.02 -6.68
C SER A 85 -18.51 -11.39 -7.17
N ILE A 86 -18.40 -11.27 -8.50
CA ILE A 86 -17.30 -10.60 -9.19
C ILE A 86 -17.11 -9.14 -8.74
N LEU A 87 -18.17 -8.50 -8.25
CA LEU A 87 -18.15 -7.10 -7.80
C LEU A 87 -17.17 -6.87 -6.65
N TRP A 88 -16.97 -7.85 -5.77
CA TRP A 88 -16.01 -7.75 -4.66
C TRP A 88 -14.57 -7.67 -5.16
N TRP A 89 -14.23 -8.51 -6.13
CA TRP A 89 -12.91 -8.51 -6.75
C TRP A 89 -12.68 -7.26 -7.60
N LEU A 90 -13.73 -6.76 -8.28
CA LEU A 90 -13.65 -5.53 -9.06
C LEU A 90 -13.47 -4.30 -8.16
N ALA A 91 -14.19 -4.26 -7.04
CA ALA A 91 -14.02 -3.21 -6.03
C ALA A 91 -12.59 -3.22 -5.47
N LEU A 92 -12.04 -4.40 -5.18
CA LEU A 92 -10.65 -4.52 -4.73
C LEU A 92 -9.66 -4.02 -5.79
N VAL A 93 -9.80 -4.42 -7.05
CA VAL A 93 -8.95 -3.92 -8.15
C VAL A 93 -9.05 -2.40 -8.28
N ALA A 94 -10.25 -1.83 -8.21
CA ALA A 94 -10.45 -0.38 -8.30
C ALA A 94 -9.80 0.38 -7.14
N LEU A 95 -9.94 -0.12 -5.91
CA LEU A 95 -9.33 0.47 -4.72
C LEU A 95 -7.80 0.40 -4.76
N VAL A 96 -7.24 -0.74 -5.19
CA VAL A 96 -5.79 -0.90 -5.39
C VAL A 96 -5.29 0.00 -6.51
N ALA A 97 -6.02 0.10 -7.63
CA ALA A 97 -5.66 1.02 -8.70
C ALA A 97 -5.70 2.49 -8.24
N ALA A 98 -6.62 2.86 -7.34
CA ALA A 98 -6.66 4.20 -6.75
C ALA A 98 -5.42 4.54 -5.91
N HIS A 99 -4.63 3.56 -5.46
CA HIS A 99 -3.32 3.81 -4.83
C HIS A 99 -2.32 4.45 -5.80
N SER A 100 -2.50 4.26 -7.11
CA SER A 100 -1.59 4.77 -8.15
C SER A 100 -1.50 6.29 -8.16
N TYR A 101 -2.57 7.00 -7.78
CA TYR A 101 -2.59 8.46 -7.77
C TYR A 101 -1.68 9.03 -6.66
N PRO A 102 -1.85 8.67 -5.37
CA PRO A 102 -0.89 9.06 -4.32
C PRO A 102 0.54 8.58 -4.60
N VAL A 103 0.70 7.39 -5.20
CA VAL A 103 2.01 6.86 -5.58
C VAL A 103 2.65 7.70 -6.69
N SER A 104 1.91 8.16 -7.70
CA SER A 104 2.41 9.04 -8.76
C SER A 104 2.91 10.40 -8.23
N LEU A 105 2.18 10.97 -7.26
CA LEU A 105 2.59 12.18 -6.57
C LEU A 105 3.87 11.93 -5.76
N GLY A 106 3.94 10.82 -5.00
CA GLY A 106 5.14 10.39 -4.30
C GLY A 106 6.33 10.06 -5.22
N LEU A 107 6.09 9.53 -6.42
CA LEU A 107 7.12 9.20 -7.41
C LEU A 107 7.84 10.43 -7.94
N SER A 108 7.11 11.54 -8.14
CA SER A 108 7.75 12.81 -8.52
C SER A 108 8.72 13.31 -7.45
N TRP A 109 8.61 12.80 -6.21
CA TRP A 109 9.43 13.17 -5.06
C TRP A 109 10.57 12.17 -4.81
N LEU A 110 10.45 10.94 -5.31
CA LEU A 110 11.54 9.95 -5.33
C LEU A 110 12.71 10.36 -6.22
N ASN A 111 12.47 11.27 -7.16
CA ASN A 111 13.50 11.83 -8.03
C ASN A 111 14.21 13.04 -7.39
N LEU A 112 13.89 13.41 -6.15
CA LEU A 112 14.55 14.48 -5.44
C LEU A 112 16.00 14.11 -5.14
N THR A 113 16.94 14.86 -5.71
CA THR A 113 18.37 14.70 -5.41
C THR A 113 18.78 15.48 -4.16
N GLU A 114 19.93 15.16 -3.58
CA GLU A 114 20.51 15.94 -2.49
C GLU A 114 20.71 17.41 -2.87
N ALA A 115 21.15 17.66 -4.11
CA ALA A 115 21.36 18.99 -4.65
C ALA A 115 20.03 19.77 -4.77
N ASP A 116 18.94 19.10 -5.18
CA ASP A 116 17.62 19.72 -5.26
C ASP A 116 17.04 20.03 -3.88
N TRP A 117 17.32 19.18 -2.89
CA TRP A 117 16.92 19.41 -1.50
C TRP A 117 17.63 20.62 -0.90
N LYS A 118 18.95 20.72 -1.09
CA LYS A 118 19.77 21.84 -0.57
C LYS A 118 19.39 23.21 -1.15
N LYS A 119 18.75 23.24 -2.33
CA LYS A 119 18.26 24.48 -2.96
C LYS A 119 16.93 24.98 -2.38
N LYS A 120 16.20 24.18 -1.59
CA LYS A 120 14.89 24.58 -1.05
C LYS A 120 15.03 25.55 0.11
N THR A 121 14.18 26.58 0.16
CA THR A 121 14.06 27.42 1.36
C THR A 121 13.42 26.62 2.51
N PRO A 122 13.57 27.06 3.77
CA PRO A 122 12.91 26.42 4.91
C PRO A 122 11.39 26.25 4.75
N GLU A 123 10.71 27.26 4.18
CA GLU A 123 9.26 27.23 3.93
C GLU A 123 8.89 26.22 2.84
N GLN A 124 9.72 26.11 1.80
CA GLN A 124 9.53 25.12 0.74
C GLN A 124 9.74 23.70 1.28
N ALA A 125 10.79 23.49 2.09
CA ALA A 125 11.04 22.20 2.74
C ALA A 125 9.91 21.81 3.71
N LYS A 126 9.39 22.79 4.48
CA LYS A 126 8.26 22.58 5.38
C LYS A 126 6.98 22.18 4.64
N ARG A 127 6.59 22.92 3.60
CA ARG A 127 5.40 22.60 2.80
C ARG A 127 5.53 21.22 2.15
N PHE A 128 6.71 20.94 1.62
CA PHE A 128 7.02 19.63 1.05
C PHE A 128 6.76 18.51 2.08
N ILE A 129 7.33 18.58 3.29
CA ILE A 129 7.10 17.55 4.31
C ILE A 129 5.61 17.46 4.71
N GLN A 130 4.92 18.60 4.85
CA GLN A 130 3.50 18.61 5.22
C GLN A 130 2.60 17.98 4.16
N ASP A 131 2.78 18.32 2.88
CA ASP A 131 2.01 17.71 1.79
C ASP A 131 2.20 16.19 1.77
N PHE A 132 3.40 15.71 2.10
CA PHE A 132 3.67 14.28 2.20
C PHE A 132 2.90 13.61 3.35
N VAL A 133 2.92 14.21 4.54
CA VAL A 133 2.15 13.73 5.71
C VAL A 133 0.65 13.71 5.41
N ASP A 134 0.15 14.76 4.77
CA ASP A 134 -1.28 14.92 4.49
C ASP A 134 -1.74 13.93 3.41
N ILE A 135 -0.96 13.76 2.34
CA ILE A 135 -1.25 12.80 1.27
C ILE A 135 -1.21 11.38 1.81
N ASN A 136 -0.17 10.99 2.55
CA ASN A 136 -0.09 9.65 3.13
C ASN A 136 -1.16 9.39 4.20
N GLY A 137 -1.52 10.40 4.99
CA GLY A 137 -2.61 10.29 5.95
C GLY A 137 -3.96 10.02 5.27
N ARG A 138 -4.25 10.74 4.18
CA ARG A 138 -5.46 10.50 3.37
C ARG A 138 -5.41 9.16 2.65
N ARG A 139 -4.23 8.77 2.15
CA ARG A 139 -3.98 7.48 1.49
C ARG A 139 -4.27 6.31 2.44
N LEU A 140 -3.73 6.39 3.67
CA LEU A 140 -3.91 5.35 4.68
C LEU A 140 -5.40 5.09 4.99
N LEU A 141 -6.20 6.16 5.11
CA LEU A 141 -7.60 6.05 5.49
C LEU A 141 -8.54 5.68 4.34
N VAL A 142 -8.28 6.18 3.13
CA VAL A 142 -9.21 6.04 2.01
C VAL A 142 -8.83 4.85 1.11
N PRO A 143 -7.81 4.91 0.23
CA PRO A 143 -7.52 3.74 -0.60
C PRO A 143 -7.01 2.54 0.22
N ASP A 144 -6.12 2.72 1.20
CA ASP A 144 -5.39 1.57 1.78
C ASP A 144 -6.25 0.77 2.77
N LEU A 145 -6.89 1.44 3.73
CA LEU A 145 -7.77 0.76 4.70
C LEU A 145 -8.99 0.13 4.01
N LEU A 146 -9.58 0.81 3.03
CA LEU A 146 -10.74 0.26 2.29
C LEU A 146 -10.32 -0.91 1.40
N ALA A 147 -9.18 -0.85 0.72
CA ALA A 147 -8.67 -1.98 -0.06
C ALA A 147 -8.39 -3.19 0.83
N TRP A 148 -7.69 -2.99 1.95
CA TRP A 148 -7.41 -4.05 2.91
C TRP A 148 -8.69 -4.68 3.47
N GLY A 149 -9.65 -3.86 3.91
CA GLY A 149 -10.94 -4.35 4.41
C GLY A 149 -11.74 -5.10 3.35
N THR A 150 -11.71 -4.62 2.10
CA THR A 150 -12.36 -5.29 0.97
C THR A 150 -11.70 -6.63 0.65
N ALA A 151 -10.37 -6.71 0.66
CA ALA A 151 -9.63 -7.96 0.48
C ALA A 151 -9.97 -8.96 1.59
N LEU A 152 -9.99 -8.53 2.85
CA LEU A 152 -10.36 -9.37 3.99
C LEU A 152 -11.76 -9.97 3.82
N LEU A 153 -12.74 -9.14 3.49
CA LEU A 153 -14.12 -9.58 3.28
C LEU A 153 -14.25 -10.50 2.07
N ALA A 154 -13.69 -10.13 0.92
CA ALA A 154 -13.76 -10.93 -0.30
C ALA A 154 -13.14 -12.32 -0.12
N VAL A 155 -11.94 -12.39 0.49
CA VAL A 155 -11.26 -13.67 0.77
C VAL A 155 -12.06 -14.50 1.77
N THR A 156 -12.54 -13.91 2.86
CA THR A 156 -13.32 -14.63 3.88
C THR A 156 -14.58 -15.24 3.28
N LEU A 157 -15.37 -14.44 2.56
CA LEU A 157 -16.60 -14.91 1.91
C LEU A 157 -16.32 -16.01 0.88
N ASN A 158 -15.24 -15.88 0.09
CA ASN A 158 -14.85 -16.88 -0.90
C ASN A 158 -14.44 -18.20 -0.26
N LEU A 159 -13.68 -18.16 0.84
CA LEU A 159 -13.31 -19.37 1.59
C LEU A 159 -14.52 -20.03 2.24
N THR A 160 -15.43 -19.27 2.87
CA THR A 160 -16.66 -19.83 3.45
C THR A 160 -17.53 -20.51 2.40
N ALA A 161 -17.68 -19.89 1.22
CA ALA A 161 -18.43 -20.47 0.11
C ALA A 161 -17.78 -21.73 -0.47
N TRP A 162 -16.44 -21.80 -0.49
CA TRP A 162 -15.71 -22.97 -0.94
C TRP A 162 -15.84 -24.15 0.04
N VAL A 163 -15.75 -23.90 1.35
CA VAL A 163 -15.95 -24.94 2.39
C VAL A 163 -17.38 -25.48 2.36
N SER A 164 -18.39 -24.62 2.25
CA SER A 164 -19.80 -25.04 2.30
C SER A 164 -20.23 -25.90 1.11
N GLN A 165 -19.53 -25.83 -0.02
CA GLN A 165 -19.79 -26.60 -1.24
C GLN A 165 -18.97 -27.91 -1.31
N GLY A 166 -18.31 -28.30 -0.23
CA GLY A 166 -17.52 -29.54 -0.18
C GLY A 166 -16.22 -29.45 -0.96
N GLY A 167 -15.56 -28.28 -0.99
CA GLY A 167 -14.33 -28.03 -1.73
C GLY A 167 -13.08 -28.81 -1.32
N GLY A 168 -13.20 -30.02 -0.74
CA GLY A 168 -12.06 -30.91 -0.45
C GLY A 168 -11.57 -31.66 -1.68
#